data_AF-X0BAP0-F1
#
_entry.id   AF-X0BAP0-F1
#
_cell.length_a   1.000
_cell.length_b   1.000
_cell.length_c   1.000
_cell.angle_alpha   90.00
_cell.angle_beta   90.00
_cell.angle_gamma   90.00
#
_symmetry.space_group_name_H-M   'P 1'
#
loop_
_entity.id
_entity.type
_entity.pdbx_description
1 polymer ?
#
loop_
_entity_poly.entity_id
_entity_poly.type
_entity_poly.pdbx_seq_one_letter_code
_entity_poly.pdbx_strand_id
1 'polypeptide(L)'
;MSAPTDDHAFNWRSWIEDWLDQTITNGQAIPITADLVQPPPTKRPFNMVTPPQSTPEEDSPRKRKRREQQERSAMELRNEVDVGEEDLEKTPSAASTSSIFPPASCRLPPIPFSLAQPSRSNSQSSHSLASSARKSTRRSASPVKPFTLKMLQKPVEYVEFADDAVAQLPVEIRKLYRDIKDLAVDREGFIPASLRAPLRGLLPDAKTRYYSDYEYWDPAGSMQELEHLLEIKADAQMCRSSNASEAAWNSDVHSPLLKLALKPCEKPRLRRHVMTSTRINSIFIPPMREGSYYDVAGSKMVDYAVALHPEENDPLDLAIHRILQHSPTSTYYFNHAAYDPIRFAPTVVSIETKTGANGLQEARLQLGIWIASWSFRLHQLLDRRQIRDDNLNSVTDDRNPQTLIPVPVIIVVEHDWKVLFACDRGNRIEIIGDIAIGDTKSIDGLFIIVAVLRRLASWIQSDFCSWLEDVLP
;
A
#
# COMPACT_ATOMS: atom_id res chain seq x y z
N MET A 1 -42.69 6.06 -0.56
CA MET A 1 -42.81 7.31 0.21
C MET A 1 -41.58 8.16 -0.04
N SER A 2 -41.73 9.45 -0.28
CA SER A 2 -40.59 10.39 -0.37
C SER A 2 -40.12 10.75 1.04
N ALA A 3 -38.81 10.92 1.24
CA ALA A 3 -38.23 11.29 2.52
C ALA A 3 -38.62 12.74 2.91
N PRO A 4 -38.88 13.04 4.20
CA PRO A 4 -39.15 14.39 4.65
C PRO A 4 -37.92 15.29 4.46
N THR A 5 -38.15 16.56 4.12
CA THR A 5 -37.12 17.60 4.05
C THR A 5 -37.36 18.63 5.16
N ASP A 6 -36.47 18.60 6.15
CA ASP A 6 -36.11 19.56 7.20
C ASP A 6 -37.04 19.97 8.39
N ASP A 7 -36.41 19.85 9.58
CA ASP A 7 -36.29 20.74 10.75
C ASP A 7 -37.41 21.09 11.75
N HIS A 8 -38.36 20.18 12.00
CA HIS A 8 -38.96 20.08 13.34
C HIS A 8 -39.17 18.63 13.75
N ALA A 9 -38.89 18.33 15.03
CA ALA A 9 -38.92 17.04 15.73
C ALA A 9 -39.71 15.93 15.03
N PHE A 10 -39.14 15.39 13.95
CA PHE A 10 -39.74 14.33 13.20
C PHE A 10 -39.38 13.03 13.90
N ASN A 11 -40.39 12.27 14.32
CA ASN A 11 -40.17 11.01 15.04
C ASN A 11 -39.70 9.94 14.05
N TRP A 12 -38.39 9.90 13.79
CA TRP A 12 -37.76 8.96 12.89
C TRP A 12 -38.04 7.50 13.23
N ARG A 13 -38.27 7.17 14.51
CA ARG A 13 -38.62 5.80 14.92
C ARG A 13 -39.96 5.37 14.33
N SER A 14 -40.99 6.21 14.46
CA SER A 14 -42.33 5.91 13.94
C SER A 14 -42.33 5.77 12.41
N TRP A 15 -41.53 6.58 11.70
CA TRP A 15 -41.43 6.47 10.25
C TRP A 15 -40.70 5.21 9.80
N ILE A 16 -39.65 4.80 10.51
CA ILE A 16 -38.91 3.56 10.22
C ILE A 16 -39.80 2.34 10.49
N GLU A 17 -40.57 2.33 11.57
CA GLU A 17 -41.51 1.25 11.90
C GLU A 17 -42.61 1.13 10.83
N ASP A 18 -43.24 2.25 10.43
CA ASP A 18 -44.24 2.26 9.36
C ASP A 18 -43.67 1.78 8.00
N TRP A 19 -42.41 2.14 7.70
CA TRP A 19 -41.74 1.71 6.48
C TRP A 19 -41.43 0.21 6.49
N LEU A 20 -41.00 -0.33 7.63
CA LEU A 20 -40.76 -1.77 7.81
C LEU A 20 -42.06 -2.56 7.69
N ASP A 21 -43.14 -2.10 8.31
CA ASP A 21 -44.43 -2.78 8.24
C ASP A 21 -44.98 -2.80 6.81
N GLN A 22 -44.83 -1.70 6.05
CA GLN A 22 -45.26 -1.63 4.65
C GLN A 22 -44.41 -2.48 3.69
N THR A 23 -43.12 -2.67 3.98
CA THR A 23 -42.25 -3.51 3.16
C THR A 23 -42.45 -4.99 3.46
N ILE A 24 -42.78 -5.34 4.69
CA ILE A 24 -43.10 -6.71 5.10
C ILE A 24 -44.51 -7.12 4.65
N THR A 25 -45.50 -6.22 4.67
CA THR A 25 -46.88 -6.52 4.24
C THR A 25 -47.10 -6.50 2.72
N ASN A 26 -46.23 -5.86 1.93
CA ASN A 26 -46.31 -5.88 0.46
C ASN A 26 -45.52 -7.02 -0.21
N GLY A 27 -44.94 -7.94 0.58
CA GLY A 27 -44.40 -9.20 0.07
C GLY A 27 -45.50 -10.18 -0.31
N GLN A 28 -46.26 -9.93 -1.38
CA GLN A 28 -47.13 -10.95 -1.96
C GLN A 28 -46.27 -12.07 -2.54
N ALA A 29 -46.26 -13.20 -1.84
CA ALA A 29 -45.83 -14.48 -2.39
C ALA A 29 -46.70 -14.82 -3.61
N ILE A 30 -46.06 -14.98 -4.78
CA ILE A 30 -46.72 -15.53 -5.97
C ILE A 30 -46.87 -17.04 -5.75
N PRO A 31 -48.09 -17.61 -5.71
CA PRO A 31 -48.27 -19.04 -5.66
C PRO A 31 -48.05 -19.62 -7.06
N ILE A 32 -47.07 -20.52 -7.20
CA ILE A 32 -46.95 -21.38 -8.39
C ILE A 32 -48.00 -22.49 -8.25
N THR A 33 -49.08 -22.39 -9.01
CA THR A 33 -50.09 -23.44 -9.16
C THR A 33 -49.51 -24.61 -9.98
N ALA A 34 -49.46 -25.78 -9.38
CA ALA A 34 -49.12 -27.04 -10.04
C ALA A 34 -50.37 -27.60 -10.74
N ASP A 35 -50.41 -27.54 -12.07
CA ASP A 35 -51.39 -28.28 -12.86
C ASP A 35 -50.94 -29.72 -13.07
N LEU A 36 -51.80 -30.63 -12.62
CA LEU A 36 -51.68 -32.08 -12.69
C LEU A 36 -51.94 -32.58 -14.12
N VAL A 37 -50.91 -33.16 -14.75
CA VAL A 37 -51.06 -34.04 -15.92
C VAL A 37 -50.67 -35.47 -15.50
N GLN A 38 -51.52 -36.43 -15.84
CA GLN A 38 -51.58 -37.79 -15.30
C GLN A 38 -50.38 -38.71 -15.61
N PRO A 39 -50.13 -39.78 -14.81
CA PRO A 39 -48.97 -40.66 -14.97
C PRO A 39 -49.28 -41.92 -15.82
N PRO A 40 -48.30 -42.46 -16.57
CA PRO A 40 -48.31 -43.85 -17.02
C PRO A 40 -47.38 -44.75 -16.18
N PRO A 41 -47.51 -46.10 -16.28
CA PRO A 41 -47.34 -47.01 -15.15
C PRO A 41 -45.95 -47.66 -15.01
N THR A 42 -45.78 -48.29 -13.84
CA THR A 42 -44.61 -48.97 -13.26
C THR A 42 -44.13 -50.23 -14.00
N LYS A 43 -42.81 -50.50 -14.00
CA LYS A 43 -42.14 -51.80 -13.67
C LYS A 43 -40.60 -51.72 -13.80
N ARG A 44 -39.92 -52.61 -13.06
CA ARG A 44 -38.53 -52.59 -12.53
C ARG A 44 -37.44 -53.21 -13.47
N PRO A 45 -36.25 -53.67 -12.98
CA PRO A 45 -34.91 -53.14 -13.28
C PRO A 45 -34.06 -54.06 -14.18
N PHE A 46 -32.94 -53.58 -14.75
CA PHE A 46 -32.02 -54.44 -15.51
C PHE A 46 -30.56 -54.33 -15.05
N ASN A 47 -30.02 -55.51 -14.73
CA ASN A 47 -28.61 -55.87 -14.61
C ASN A 47 -27.84 -55.57 -15.90
N MET A 48 -26.59 -55.13 -15.77
CA MET A 48 -25.64 -55.08 -16.89
C MET A 48 -24.67 -56.27 -16.86
N VAL A 49 -24.56 -56.93 -18.02
CA VAL A 49 -23.61 -58.00 -18.35
C VAL A 49 -22.40 -57.40 -19.09
N THR A 50 -21.24 -57.98 -18.84
CA THR A 50 -19.89 -57.73 -19.35
C THR A 50 -19.74 -57.81 -20.88
N PRO A 51 -18.81 -57.07 -21.52
CA PRO A 51 -18.30 -57.38 -22.86
C PRO A 51 -16.86 -57.96 -22.87
N PRO A 52 -16.44 -58.67 -23.94
CA PRO A 52 -15.29 -59.62 -23.94
C PRO A 52 -13.95 -59.04 -24.48
N GLN A 53 -12.92 -59.90 -24.54
CA GLN A 53 -11.48 -59.62 -24.71
C GLN A 53 -10.87 -60.11 -26.05
N SER A 54 -9.85 -59.37 -26.56
CA SER A 54 -8.65 -59.75 -27.39
C SER A 54 -8.83 -60.18 -28.88
N THR A 55 -8.03 -59.87 -29.94
CA THR A 55 -6.69 -59.28 -30.30
C THR A 55 -6.57 -59.30 -31.87
N PRO A 56 -5.42 -59.07 -32.59
CA PRO A 56 -4.44 -57.97 -32.68
C PRO A 56 -4.19 -57.47 -34.16
N GLU A 57 -3.17 -56.62 -34.34
CA GLU A 57 -2.35 -56.31 -35.56
C GLU A 57 -2.52 -55.01 -36.39
N GLU A 58 -1.33 -54.37 -36.56
CA GLU A 58 -0.75 -53.60 -37.67
C GLU A 58 -1.06 -52.10 -37.99
N ASP A 59 0.09 -51.39 -37.98
CA ASP A 59 0.59 -50.36 -38.91
C ASP A 59 0.41 -48.84 -38.70
N SER A 60 1.57 -48.18 -38.65
CA SER A 60 1.80 -46.74 -38.59
C SER A 60 2.09 -46.14 -39.98
N PRO A 61 1.84 -44.84 -40.21
CA PRO A 61 2.84 -44.06 -40.94
C PRO A 61 3.15 -42.66 -40.37
N ARG A 62 4.43 -42.52 -39.98
CA ARG A 62 5.43 -41.44 -40.20
C ARG A 62 4.98 -39.97 -40.34
N LYS A 63 5.40 -39.17 -39.35
CA LYS A 63 5.63 -37.71 -39.43
C LYS A 63 6.84 -37.38 -40.32
N ARG A 64 6.66 -36.36 -41.18
CA ARG A 64 7.68 -35.75 -42.06
C ARG A 64 8.52 -34.72 -41.27
N LYS A 65 9.84 -34.78 -41.44
CA LYS A 65 10.88 -33.95 -40.80
C LYS A 65 11.55 -33.04 -41.84
N ARG A 66 11.84 -31.77 -41.51
CA ARG A 66 12.95 -30.92 -42.05
C ARG A 66 12.90 -29.55 -41.32
N ARG A 67 13.94 -28.86 -40.86
CA ARG A 67 15.40 -29.04 -40.62
C ARG A 67 15.84 -27.68 -40.06
N GLU A 68 16.52 -27.64 -38.92
CA GLU A 68 17.37 -26.49 -38.56
C GLU A 68 18.81 -26.97 -38.41
N GLN A 69 19.70 -26.10 -38.86
CA GLN A 69 21.11 -26.33 -39.13
C GLN A 69 21.92 -26.30 -37.83
N GLN A 70 22.86 -27.23 -37.74
CA GLN A 70 23.89 -27.35 -36.74
C GLN A 70 25.17 -26.67 -37.25
N GLU A 71 25.85 -25.91 -36.39
CA GLU A 71 27.31 -25.87 -36.23
C GLU A 71 27.53 -25.87 -34.70
N ARG A 72 27.98 -26.94 -34.01
CA ARG A 72 29.31 -27.61 -33.92
C ARG A 72 30.45 -26.59 -33.74
N SER A 73 31.32 -26.66 -32.73
CA SER A 73 31.94 -27.79 -32.01
C SER A 73 32.05 -27.49 -30.50
N ALA A 74 31.92 -28.41 -29.51
CA ALA A 74 32.45 -29.76 -29.27
C ALA A 74 33.89 -29.80 -28.72
N MET A 75 34.05 -30.16 -27.44
CA MET A 75 34.89 -31.25 -26.89
C MET A 75 34.66 -31.28 -25.34
N GLU A 76 33.90 -32.23 -24.76
CA GLU A 76 34.28 -33.60 -24.30
C GLU A 76 35.30 -33.58 -23.13
N LEU A 77 35.21 -34.34 -22.01
CA LEU A 77 34.65 -35.67 -21.73
C LEU A 77 34.49 -35.88 -20.19
N ARG A 78 33.37 -36.53 -19.80
CA ARG A 78 33.20 -37.69 -18.86
C ARG A 78 33.81 -37.70 -17.43
N ASN A 79 32.95 -37.96 -16.43
CA ASN A 79 32.60 -39.34 -16.00
C ASN A 79 31.43 -39.33 -14.99
N GLU A 80 30.53 -40.30 -15.18
CA GLU A 80 29.40 -40.71 -14.34
C GLU A 80 29.88 -41.59 -13.17
N VAL A 81 29.20 -41.54 -12.02
CA VAL A 81 28.58 -42.72 -11.37
C VAL A 81 27.33 -42.26 -10.58
N ASP A 82 26.26 -43.00 -10.84
CA ASP A 82 24.88 -42.96 -10.35
C ASP A 82 24.70 -43.81 -9.08
N VAL A 83 23.96 -43.31 -8.08
CA VAL A 83 23.05 -44.10 -7.21
C VAL A 83 21.96 -43.14 -6.70
N GLY A 84 20.70 -43.42 -7.06
CA GLY A 84 19.55 -42.58 -6.79
C GLY A 84 18.84 -42.76 -5.45
N GLU A 85 17.84 -41.90 -5.24
CA GLU A 85 16.65 -42.11 -4.42
C GLU A 85 15.52 -41.19 -4.94
N GLU A 86 14.29 -41.68 -4.83
CA GLU A 86 13.11 -41.32 -5.64
C GLU A 86 12.37 -40.05 -5.17
N ASP A 87 11.97 -39.23 -6.15
CA ASP A 87 11.18 -37.99 -6.05
C ASP A 87 9.67 -38.32 -6.11
N LEU A 88 8.97 -38.22 -4.97
CA LEU A 88 7.50 -38.31 -4.87
C LEU A 88 6.92 -36.95 -4.43
N GLU A 89 6.51 -36.12 -5.39
CA GLU A 89 5.28 -35.31 -5.39
C GLU A 89 5.31 -34.27 -6.53
N LYS A 90 4.75 -34.64 -7.70
CA LYS A 90 4.45 -33.69 -8.79
C LYS A 90 2.98 -33.73 -9.15
N THR A 91 2.29 -32.66 -8.77
CA THR A 91 0.89 -32.36 -9.12
C THR A 91 0.77 -32.03 -10.62
N PRO A 92 -0.27 -32.52 -11.33
CA PRO A 92 -0.37 -32.33 -12.78
C PRO A 92 -0.95 -30.95 -13.15
N SER A 93 -0.32 -30.32 -14.13
CA SER A 93 -0.74 -29.08 -14.81
C SER A 93 -1.96 -29.33 -15.70
N ALA A 94 -3.03 -28.55 -15.52
CA ALA A 94 -4.23 -28.63 -16.34
C ALA A 94 -4.04 -27.95 -17.71
N ALA A 95 -4.36 -28.70 -18.77
CA ALA A 95 -4.45 -28.21 -20.14
C ALA A 95 -5.85 -27.63 -20.41
N SER A 96 -5.83 -26.50 -21.11
CA SER A 96 -6.83 -25.91 -22.03
C SER A 96 -8.19 -26.62 -22.14
N THR A 97 -9.24 -25.99 -21.62
CA THR A 97 -10.64 -26.27 -21.98
C THR A 97 -11.36 -25.01 -22.45
N SER A 98 -12.10 -25.21 -23.52
CA SER A 98 -12.85 -24.26 -24.36
C SER A 98 -13.93 -23.47 -23.62
N SER A 99 -14.04 -22.17 -23.93
CA SER A 99 -15.15 -21.31 -23.52
C SER A 99 -16.47 -21.78 -24.11
N ILE A 100 -17.46 -22.07 -23.25
CA ILE A 100 -18.86 -22.24 -23.63
C ILE A 100 -19.62 -21.00 -23.14
N PHE A 101 -20.04 -20.15 -24.07
CA PHE A 101 -20.96 -19.04 -23.82
C PHE A 101 -22.39 -19.56 -23.61
N PRO A 102 -23.17 -19.03 -22.65
CA PRO A 102 -24.61 -19.24 -22.62
C PRO A 102 -25.33 -18.26 -23.58
N PRO A 103 -26.48 -18.66 -24.17
CA PRO A 103 -27.23 -17.84 -25.11
C PRO A 103 -27.95 -16.67 -24.42
N ALA A 104 -28.05 -15.56 -25.17
CA ALA A 104 -28.75 -14.35 -24.76
C ALA A 104 -30.28 -14.55 -24.81
N SER A 105 -30.92 -14.75 -23.66
CA SER A 105 -32.38 -14.56 -23.53
C SER A 105 -32.83 -14.37 -22.07
N CYS A 106 -32.57 -13.21 -21.48
CA CYS A 106 -33.36 -12.69 -20.36
C CYS A 106 -33.60 -11.20 -20.61
N ARG A 107 -34.72 -10.87 -21.27
CA ARG A 107 -35.22 -9.49 -21.40
C ARG A 107 -36.03 -9.17 -20.15
N LEU A 108 -35.62 -8.15 -19.40
CA LEU A 108 -36.43 -7.55 -18.33
C LEU A 108 -37.58 -6.73 -18.96
N PRO A 109 -38.78 -6.70 -18.36
CA PRO A 109 -39.91 -5.94 -18.88
C PRO A 109 -39.73 -4.42 -18.67
N PRO A 110 -40.31 -3.58 -19.55
CA PRO A 110 -40.21 -2.13 -19.44
C PRO A 110 -41.15 -1.58 -18.35
N ILE A 111 -40.61 -0.67 -17.53
CA ILE A 111 -41.37 0.11 -16.53
C ILE A 111 -42.12 1.24 -17.25
N PRO A 112 -43.45 1.41 -17.06
CA PRO A 112 -44.19 2.50 -17.67
C PRO A 112 -44.44 3.61 -16.67
N PHE A 113 -43.77 4.76 -16.75
CA PHE A 113 -44.34 6.02 -16.28
C PHE A 113 -43.92 7.19 -17.15
N SER A 114 -44.94 7.84 -17.70
CA SER A 114 -44.90 9.01 -18.57
C SER A 114 -44.99 10.26 -17.70
N LEU A 115 -44.04 11.20 -17.86
CA LEU A 115 -44.19 12.58 -17.44
C LEU A 115 -43.85 13.46 -18.64
N ALA A 116 -44.86 14.21 -19.06
CA ALA A 116 -44.92 14.96 -20.29
C ALA A 116 -43.80 16.02 -20.42
N GLN A 117 -43.13 16.04 -21.58
CA GLN A 117 -42.47 17.23 -22.09
C GLN A 117 -43.29 17.78 -23.27
N PRO A 118 -43.55 19.10 -23.34
CA PRO A 118 -44.07 19.70 -24.55
C PRO A 118 -42.93 19.95 -25.57
N SER A 119 -42.99 19.15 -26.63
CA SER A 119 -42.83 19.51 -28.05
C SER A 119 -41.83 20.60 -28.46
N ARG A 120 -40.84 20.22 -29.31
CA ARG A 120 -40.68 20.78 -30.67
C ARG A 120 -39.64 20.00 -31.51
N SER A 121 -40.19 19.18 -32.40
CA SER A 121 -39.93 19.10 -33.85
C SER A 121 -38.57 18.68 -34.43
N ASN A 122 -38.65 17.50 -35.05
CA ASN A 122 -38.14 17.08 -36.36
C ASN A 122 -36.64 16.84 -36.60
N SER A 123 -36.35 15.55 -36.61
CA SER A 123 -35.34 14.85 -37.38
C SER A 123 -35.36 15.18 -38.87
N GLN A 124 -34.19 15.34 -39.48
CA GLN A 124 -33.91 14.70 -40.77
C GLN A 124 -32.57 13.97 -40.72
N SER A 125 -32.65 12.69 -41.05
CA SER A 125 -31.56 11.76 -41.27
C SER A 125 -30.72 12.14 -42.47
N SER A 126 -29.40 11.96 -42.38
CA SER A 126 -28.53 11.74 -43.54
C SER A 126 -27.38 10.84 -43.14
N HIS A 127 -27.31 9.69 -43.81
CA HIS A 127 -26.23 8.72 -43.74
C HIS A 127 -24.87 9.35 -44.08
N SER A 128 -23.81 9.05 -43.33
CA SER A 128 -22.42 9.21 -43.77
C SER A 128 -21.47 8.39 -42.88
N LEU A 129 -21.00 7.27 -43.44
CA LEU A 129 -19.67 6.67 -43.31
C LEU A 129 -18.84 7.04 -42.07
N ALA A 130 -18.83 6.16 -41.07
CA ALA A 130 -17.88 6.24 -39.97
C ALA A 130 -16.48 5.82 -40.46
N SER A 131 -15.64 6.83 -40.70
CA SER A 131 -14.21 6.70 -40.88
C SER A 131 -13.56 6.12 -39.63
N SER A 132 -12.55 5.28 -39.87
CA SER A 132 -11.77 4.58 -38.85
C SER A 132 -10.98 5.57 -38.00
N ALA A 133 -11.51 5.96 -36.84
CA ALA A 133 -10.74 6.58 -35.79
C ALA A 133 -10.37 5.50 -34.76
N ARG A 134 -9.13 4.99 -34.87
CA ARG A 134 -8.50 4.19 -33.82
C ARG A 134 -8.46 5.02 -32.54
N LYS A 135 -9.47 4.89 -31.68
CA LYS A 135 -9.35 5.29 -30.28
C LYS A 135 -8.32 4.37 -29.65
N SER A 136 -7.10 4.88 -29.53
CA SER A 136 -6.07 4.35 -28.65
C SER A 136 -6.67 4.20 -27.26
N THR A 137 -7.07 2.98 -26.92
CA THR A 137 -7.32 2.60 -25.54
C THR A 137 -6.01 2.83 -24.79
N ARG A 138 -6.01 3.77 -23.84
CA ARG A 138 -4.93 3.86 -22.84
C ARG A 138 -4.89 2.51 -22.14
N ARG A 139 -3.97 1.65 -22.60
CA ARG A 139 -3.68 0.38 -21.95
C ARG A 139 -3.24 0.72 -20.54
N SER A 140 -3.81 0.02 -19.56
CA SER A 140 -3.26 -0.08 -18.22
C SER A 140 -1.75 -0.28 -18.33
N ALA A 141 -0.98 0.61 -17.70
CA ALA A 141 0.47 0.48 -17.66
C ALA A 141 0.80 -0.91 -17.09
N SER A 142 1.52 -1.71 -17.88
CA SER A 142 2.02 -3.04 -17.52
C SER A 142 2.76 -3.00 -16.17
N PRO A 143 2.76 -4.08 -15.36
CA PRO A 143 3.41 -4.08 -14.04
C PRO A 143 4.83 -3.53 -14.17
N VAL A 144 5.03 -2.37 -13.56
CA VAL A 144 6.28 -1.64 -13.57
C VAL A 144 7.34 -2.55 -12.92
N LYS A 145 8.34 -2.98 -13.69
CA LYS A 145 9.35 -3.95 -13.23
C LYS A 145 10.24 -3.29 -12.17
N PRO A 146 10.89 -4.05 -11.26
CA PRO A 146 11.80 -3.51 -10.24
C PRO A 146 12.90 -2.59 -10.79
N PHE A 147 13.30 -2.78 -12.06
CA PHE A 147 14.29 -1.95 -12.74
C PHE A 147 13.84 -0.48 -12.96
N THR A 148 12.55 -0.18 -12.84
CA THR A 148 12.05 1.19 -13.07
C THR A 148 12.64 2.21 -12.12
N LEU A 149 12.95 1.85 -10.87
CA LEU A 149 13.62 2.76 -9.94
C LEU A 149 15.00 3.20 -10.44
N LYS A 150 15.74 2.32 -11.14
CA LYS A 150 17.04 2.63 -11.75
C LYS A 150 16.92 3.44 -13.05
N MET A 151 15.72 3.51 -13.61
CA MET A 151 15.40 4.26 -14.82
C MET A 151 14.96 5.70 -14.52
N LEU A 152 14.79 6.09 -13.26
CA LEU A 152 14.53 7.48 -12.89
C LEU A 152 15.75 8.35 -13.20
N GLN A 153 15.54 9.63 -13.51
CA GLN A 153 16.62 10.60 -13.73
C GLN A 153 17.50 10.74 -12.50
N LYS A 154 16.90 10.70 -11.31
CA LYS A 154 17.56 10.48 -10.02
C LYS A 154 17.22 9.05 -9.56
N PRO A 155 18.08 8.05 -9.81
CA PRO A 155 17.79 6.66 -9.50
C PRO A 155 17.51 6.42 -8.02
N VAL A 156 16.66 5.44 -7.73
CA VAL A 156 16.46 4.92 -6.37
C VAL A 156 17.00 3.51 -6.27
N GLU A 157 17.80 3.24 -5.25
CA GLU A 157 18.38 1.92 -5.00
C GLU A 157 18.11 1.49 -3.56
N TYR A 158 17.72 0.22 -3.39
CA TYR A 158 17.66 -0.41 -2.08
C TYR A 158 19.02 -1.02 -1.78
N VAL A 159 19.60 -0.68 -0.62
CA VAL A 159 20.95 -1.08 -0.24
C VAL A 159 20.90 -1.72 1.14
N GLU A 160 21.59 -2.84 1.31
CA GLU A 160 21.75 -3.48 2.61
C GLU A 160 22.70 -2.66 3.50
N PHE A 161 22.63 -2.88 4.82
CA PHE A 161 23.62 -2.32 5.71
C PHE A 161 25.00 -2.90 5.42
N ALA A 162 26.00 -2.03 5.28
CA ALA A 162 27.39 -2.44 5.31
C ALA A 162 27.82 -2.87 6.73
N ASP A 163 28.98 -3.51 6.84
CA ASP A 163 29.56 -3.90 8.14
C ASP A 163 29.62 -2.72 9.14
N ASP A 164 29.95 -1.52 8.64
CA ASP A 164 29.81 -0.26 9.38
C ASP A 164 28.60 0.55 8.90
N ALA A 165 27.43 0.16 9.39
CA ALA A 165 26.16 0.84 9.11
C ALA A 165 26.17 2.33 9.55
N VAL A 166 26.88 2.67 10.63
CA VAL A 166 26.92 4.04 11.15
C VAL A 166 27.70 4.94 10.20
N ALA A 167 28.83 4.46 9.69
CA ALA A 167 29.61 5.20 8.69
C ALA A 167 28.83 5.37 7.36
N GLN A 168 28.05 4.35 6.96
CA GLN A 168 27.22 4.38 5.74
C GLN A 168 26.11 5.45 5.81
N LEU A 169 25.52 5.69 6.98
CA LEU A 169 24.43 6.64 7.19
C LEU A 169 24.93 8.10 7.31
N PRO A 170 24.19 9.08 6.76
CA PRO A 170 24.48 10.50 6.99
C PRO A 170 24.37 10.90 8.46
N VAL A 171 25.10 11.94 8.87
CA VAL A 171 25.34 12.25 10.29
C VAL A 171 24.04 12.55 11.05
N GLU A 172 23.08 13.15 10.35
CA GLU A 172 21.79 13.63 10.84
C GLU A 172 20.90 12.48 11.34
N ILE A 173 21.07 11.26 10.81
CA ILE A 173 20.24 10.10 11.15
C ILE A 173 20.94 9.08 12.05
N ARG A 174 22.26 9.21 12.27
CA ARG A 174 23.07 8.23 13.03
C ARG A 174 22.62 8.07 14.49
N LYS A 175 22.15 9.15 15.12
CA LYS A 175 21.60 9.07 16.48
C LYS A 175 20.29 8.27 16.47
N LEU A 176 19.35 8.63 15.60
CA LEU A 176 18.09 7.91 15.46
C LEU A 176 18.30 6.42 15.14
N TYR A 177 19.21 6.11 14.23
CA TYR A 177 19.58 4.73 13.91
C TYR A 177 20.05 3.94 15.13
N ARG A 178 20.96 4.52 15.94
CA ARG A 178 21.44 3.88 17.17
C ARG A 178 20.30 3.67 18.16
N ASP A 179 19.50 4.70 18.41
CA ASP A 179 18.37 4.61 19.34
C ASP A 179 17.36 3.52 18.89
N ILE A 180 17.10 3.38 17.59
CA ILE A 180 16.24 2.32 17.04
C ILE A 180 16.90 0.94 17.21
N LYS A 181 18.22 0.84 17.00
CA LYS A 181 18.95 -0.41 17.21
C LYS A 181 18.91 -0.83 18.68
N ASP A 182 19.12 0.11 19.60
CA ASP A 182 19.06 -0.13 21.04
C ASP A 182 17.67 -0.68 21.44
N LEU A 183 16.59 -0.05 20.93
CA LEU A 183 15.22 -0.48 21.18
C LEU A 183 14.87 -1.84 20.56
N ALA A 184 15.17 -2.04 19.28
CA ALA A 184 14.63 -3.16 18.49
C ALA A 184 15.57 -4.37 18.39
N VAL A 185 16.88 -4.12 18.29
CA VAL A 185 17.89 -5.17 18.13
C VAL A 185 18.47 -5.56 19.48
N ASP A 186 18.93 -4.55 20.24
CA ASP A 186 19.50 -4.76 21.57
C ASP A 186 18.41 -4.85 22.64
N ARG A 187 17.14 -4.64 22.28
CA ARG A 187 15.98 -4.85 23.16
C ARG A 187 16.15 -4.12 24.50
N GLU A 188 16.46 -2.84 24.45
CA GLU A 188 16.70 -2.01 25.63
C GLU A 188 15.57 -1.00 25.84
N GLY A 189 15.03 -0.92 27.07
CA GLY A 189 14.17 0.16 27.51
C GLY A 189 12.88 0.42 26.72
N PHE A 190 12.27 -0.60 26.12
CA PHE A 190 11.07 -0.43 25.28
C PHE A 190 9.75 -0.68 26.03
N ILE A 191 9.79 -1.13 27.29
CA ILE A 191 8.62 -1.37 28.15
C ILE A 191 8.64 -0.40 29.35
N PRO A 192 7.53 0.27 29.70
CA PRO A 192 7.43 1.03 30.95
C PRO A 192 7.74 0.19 32.19
N ALA A 193 8.53 0.70 33.13
CA ALA A 193 8.90 0.00 34.37
C ALA A 193 7.66 -0.39 35.21
N SER A 194 6.60 0.42 35.20
CA SER A 194 5.31 0.15 35.85
C SER A 194 4.64 -1.14 35.38
N LEU A 195 4.91 -1.58 34.14
CA LEU A 195 4.38 -2.82 33.58
C LEU A 195 5.19 -4.06 33.94
N ARG A 196 6.27 -3.94 34.72
CA ARG A 196 7.12 -5.07 35.11
C ARG A 196 6.38 -6.16 35.88
N ALA A 197 5.56 -5.78 36.86
CA ALA A 197 4.76 -6.75 37.60
C ALA A 197 3.58 -7.30 36.76
N PRO A 198 2.77 -6.45 36.08
CA PRO A 198 1.69 -6.91 35.19
C PRO A 198 2.14 -7.89 34.10
N LEU A 199 3.32 -7.67 33.49
CA LEU A 199 3.81 -8.49 32.39
C LEU A 199 4.47 -9.80 32.81
N ARG A 200 4.65 -10.07 34.11
CA ARG A 200 5.37 -11.27 34.57
C ARG A 200 4.77 -12.58 34.04
N GLY A 201 3.44 -12.64 33.89
CA GLY A 201 2.75 -13.81 33.32
C GLY A 201 2.73 -13.86 31.79
N LEU A 202 2.83 -12.70 31.12
CA LEU A 202 2.76 -12.59 29.67
C LEU A 202 4.13 -12.68 29.00
N LEU A 203 5.19 -12.27 29.71
CA LEU A 203 6.57 -12.30 29.28
C LEU A 203 7.45 -12.90 30.40
N PRO A 204 7.39 -14.22 30.64
CA PRO A 204 8.15 -14.86 31.72
C PRO A 204 9.68 -14.72 31.54
N ASP A 205 10.15 -14.64 30.29
CA ASP A 205 11.56 -14.49 29.94
C ASP A 205 12.00 -13.03 29.77
N ALA A 206 11.18 -12.06 30.21
CA ALA A 206 11.52 -10.64 30.13
C ALA A 206 12.79 -10.32 30.94
N LYS A 207 13.77 -9.71 30.27
CA LYS A 207 15.03 -9.29 30.90
C LYS A 207 14.85 -7.93 31.56
N THR A 208 15.62 -7.66 32.62
CA THR A 208 15.65 -6.34 33.28
C THR A 208 15.86 -5.19 32.30
N ARG A 209 16.72 -5.38 31.29
CA ARG A 209 17.02 -4.36 30.29
C ARG A 209 15.84 -3.97 29.39
N TYR A 210 14.77 -4.77 29.34
CA TYR A 210 13.59 -4.46 28.50
C TYR A 210 12.79 -3.28 29.07
N TYR A 211 12.94 -3.02 30.37
CA TYR A 211 12.19 -2.01 31.08
C TYR A 211 12.94 -0.67 31.10
N SER A 212 12.18 0.42 30.96
CA SER A 212 12.66 1.80 31.03
C SER A 212 12.01 2.53 32.19
N ASP A 213 12.82 3.32 32.89
CA ASP A 213 12.34 4.24 33.93
C ASP A 213 11.65 5.49 33.33
N TYR A 214 11.80 5.72 32.03
CA TYR A 214 11.08 6.76 31.31
C TYR A 214 9.71 6.26 30.86
N GLU A 215 8.65 6.85 31.39
CA GLU A 215 7.26 6.50 31.08
C GLU A 215 6.50 7.68 30.47
N TYR A 216 5.73 7.42 29.42
CA TYR A 216 4.83 8.41 28.79
C TYR A 216 3.53 8.60 29.56
N TRP A 217 3.16 7.60 30.35
CA TRP A 217 1.90 7.54 31.08
C TRP A 217 2.16 7.29 32.56
N ASP A 218 1.17 7.61 33.39
CA ASP A 218 1.13 7.09 34.75
C ASP A 218 0.86 5.56 34.73
N PRO A 219 1.02 4.86 35.86
CA PRO A 219 0.80 3.41 35.89
C PRO A 219 -0.58 2.96 35.39
N ALA A 220 -1.62 3.77 35.59
CA ALA A 220 -2.96 3.47 35.11
C ALA A 220 -3.05 3.59 33.58
N GLY A 221 -2.47 4.64 32.98
CA GLY A 221 -2.39 4.80 31.54
C GLY A 221 -1.51 3.74 30.87
N SER A 222 -0.40 3.34 31.50
CA SER A 222 0.43 2.22 31.04
C SER A 222 -0.35 0.90 31.02
N MET A 223 -1.20 0.64 32.02
CA MET A 223 -2.11 -0.52 32.01
C MET A 223 -3.14 -0.47 30.89
N GLN A 224 -3.75 0.70 30.63
CA GLN A 224 -4.68 0.87 29.51
C GLN A 224 -3.97 0.67 28.15
N GLU A 225 -2.73 1.12 28.02
CA GLU A 225 -1.93 0.87 26.82
C GLU A 225 -1.68 -0.62 26.61
N LEU A 226 -1.34 -1.36 27.68
CA LEU A 226 -1.20 -2.81 27.64
C LEU A 226 -2.51 -3.50 27.20
N GLU A 227 -3.66 -3.08 27.72
CA GLU A 227 -4.98 -3.61 27.33
C GLU A 227 -5.22 -3.45 25.82
N HIS A 228 -5.02 -2.25 25.27
CA HIS A 228 -5.16 -2.01 23.83
C HIS A 228 -4.15 -2.82 23.00
N LEU A 229 -2.92 -3.00 23.47
CA LEU A 229 -1.94 -3.84 22.77
C LEU A 229 -2.35 -5.32 22.75
N LEU A 230 -2.99 -5.81 23.82
CA LEU A 230 -3.52 -7.17 23.86
C LEU A 230 -4.71 -7.34 22.90
N GLU A 231 -5.57 -6.33 22.76
CA GLU A 231 -6.64 -6.29 21.75
C GLU A 231 -6.07 -6.33 20.34
N ILE A 232 -5.14 -5.42 20.01
CA ILE A 232 -4.47 -5.37 18.70
C ILE A 232 -3.79 -6.71 18.38
N LYS A 233 -3.16 -7.35 19.36
CA LYS A 233 -2.56 -8.68 19.19
C LYS A 233 -3.60 -9.74 18.83
N ALA A 234 -4.76 -9.73 19.49
CA ALA A 234 -5.85 -10.66 19.19
C ALA A 234 -6.41 -10.42 17.78
N ASP A 235 -6.62 -9.15 17.40
CA ASP A 235 -7.07 -8.77 16.06
C ASP A 235 -6.07 -9.21 14.98
N ALA A 236 -4.77 -9.01 15.21
CA ALA A 236 -3.72 -9.46 14.30
C ALA A 236 -3.73 -10.98 14.11
N GLN A 237 -3.96 -11.74 15.18
CA GLN A 237 -4.11 -13.20 15.10
C GLN A 237 -5.34 -13.59 14.28
N MET A 238 -6.47 -12.90 14.47
CA MET A 238 -7.69 -13.14 13.69
C MET A 238 -7.50 -12.81 12.21
N CYS A 239 -6.87 -11.67 11.88
CA CYS A 239 -6.55 -11.30 10.50
C CYS A 239 -5.68 -12.37 9.82
N ARG A 240 -4.68 -12.90 10.54
CA ARG A 240 -3.82 -13.96 10.02
C ARG A 240 -4.59 -15.27 9.82
N SER A 241 -5.35 -15.74 10.79
CA SER A 241 -6.07 -17.01 10.70
C SER A 241 -7.19 -17.01 9.65
N SER A 242 -7.75 -15.84 9.36
CA SER A 242 -8.82 -15.67 8.37
C SER A 242 -8.31 -15.32 6.97
N ASN A 243 -6.99 -15.24 6.77
CA ASN A 243 -6.38 -14.76 5.53
C ASN A 243 -6.98 -13.41 5.08
N ALA A 244 -7.10 -12.49 6.03
CA ALA A 244 -7.77 -11.21 5.84
C ALA A 244 -7.07 -10.35 4.79
N SER A 245 -7.84 -9.46 4.16
CA SER A 245 -7.32 -8.53 3.15
C SER A 245 -6.39 -7.50 3.78
N GLU A 246 -5.54 -6.87 2.94
CA GLU A 246 -4.69 -5.74 3.34
C GLU A 246 -5.50 -4.61 4.00
N ALA A 247 -6.71 -4.34 3.50
CA ALA A 247 -7.61 -3.34 4.07
C ALA A 247 -8.09 -3.70 5.50
N ALA A 248 -8.35 -4.98 5.77
CA ALA A 248 -8.72 -5.44 7.11
C ALA A 248 -7.54 -5.32 8.09
N TRP A 249 -6.35 -5.76 7.69
CA TRP A 249 -5.11 -5.55 8.46
C TRP A 249 -4.88 -4.07 8.78
N ASN A 250 -5.09 -3.20 7.79
CA ASN A 250 -4.93 -1.76 7.93
C ASN A 250 -5.96 -1.16 8.88
N SER A 251 -7.23 -1.58 8.81
CA SER A 251 -8.29 -1.10 9.69
C SER A 251 -8.10 -1.55 11.14
N ASP A 252 -7.78 -2.82 11.35
CA ASP A 252 -7.96 -3.49 12.64
C ASP A 252 -6.64 -3.63 13.41
N VAL A 253 -5.49 -3.52 12.73
CA VAL A 253 -4.16 -3.72 13.35
C VAL A 253 -3.28 -2.50 13.18
N HIS A 254 -2.94 -2.14 11.94
CA HIS A 254 -1.90 -1.13 11.68
C HIS A 254 -2.35 0.28 12.06
N SER A 255 -3.57 0.68 11.68
CA SER A 255 -4.13 2.00 11.99
C SER A 255 -4.34 2.21 13.50
N PRO A 256 -4.91 1.25 14.27
CA PRO A 256 -5.00 1.34 15.73
C PRO A 256 -3.63 1.42 16.40
N LEU A 257 -2.65 0.60 15.98
CA LEU A 257 -1.31 0.60 16.55
C LEU A 257 -0.59 1.94 16.34
N LEU A 258 -0.64 2.49 15.12
CA LEU A 258 -0.08 3.81 14.82
C LEU A 258 -0.75 4.90 15.66
N LYS A 259 -2.07 4.85 15.82
CA LYS A 259 -2.83 5.80 16.65
C LYS A 259 -2.41 5.71 18.11
N LEU A 260 -2.31 4.50 18.66
CA LEU A 260 -1.91 4.27 20.05
C LEU A 260 -0.47 4.75 20.30
N ALA A 261 0.47 4.39 19.42
CA ALA A 261 1.87 4.75 19.58
C ALA A 261 2.09 6.27 19.55
N LEU A 262 1.41 6.97 18.64
CA LEU A 262 1.56 8.41 18.44
C LEU A 262 0.70 9.25 19.40
N LYS A 263 -0.32 8.69 20.06
CA LYS A 263 -1.20 9.42 20.99
C LYS A 263 -0.48 10.33 22.01
N PRO A 264 0.63 9.93 22.67
CA PRO A 264 1.36 10.84 23.57
C PRO A 264 2.05 12.00 22.86
N CYS A 265 2.34 11.84 21.56
CA CYS A 265 3.00 12.84 20.71
C CYS A 265 1.98 13.64 19.87
N GLU A 266 0.74 13.16 19.78
CA GLU A 266 -0.40 13.79 19.11
C GLU A 266 -0.95 14.95 19.95
N LYS A 267 -0.20 16.06 20.00
CA LYS A 267 -0.72 17.43 19.91
C LYS A 267 0.36 18.47 20.21
N PRO A 268 0.33 19.63 19.52
CA PRO A 268 -0.41 19.88 18.27
C PRO A 268 0.36 19.39 17.02
N ARG A 269 1.65 19.04 17.16
CA ARG A 269 2.58 19.03 16.02
C ARG A 269 2.71 17.74 15.21
N LEU A 270 2.17 16.60 15.63
CA LEU A 270 2.39 15.34 14.91
C LEU A 270 1.08 14.60 14.70
N ARG A 271 0.84 14.11 13.47
CA ARG A 271 -0.34 13.30 13.15
C ARG A 271 0.00 12.22 12.14
N ARG A 272 -0.61 11.05 12.29
CA ARG A 272 -0.70 10.07 11.20
C ARG A 272 -1.83 10.45 10.24
N HIS A 273 -1.65 10.10 8.98
CA HIS A 273 -2.64 10.24 7.92
C HIS A 273 -2.81 8.92 7.19
N VAL A 274 -4.05 8.62 6.81
CA VAL A 274 -4.39 7.48 5.96
C VAL A 274 -4.32 7.96 4.51
N MET A 275 -3.43 7.35 3.73
CA MET A 275 -3.02 7.82 2.41
C MET A 275 -3.49 6.90 1.27
N THR A 276 -4.31 5.89 1.57
CA THR A 276 -4.78 4.82 0.66
C THR A 276 -5.47 5.28 -0.62
N SER A 277 -5.91 6.53 -0.69
CA SER A 277 -6.53 7.15 -1.88
C SER A 277 -5.76 8.35 -2.43
N THR A 278 -4.62 8.69 -1.83
CA THR A 278 -3.85 9.88 -2.16
C THR A 278 -2.72 9.56 -3.14
N ARG A 279 -2.92 9.95 -4.40
CA ARG A 279 -1.92 9.79 -5.47
C ARG A 279 -0.89 10.91 -5.47
N ILE A 280 0.32 10.56 -5.94
CA ILE A 280 1.32 11.55 -6.35
C ILE A 280 0.69 12.47 -7.40
N ASN A 281 0.77 13.78 -7.19
CA ASN A 281 0.34 14.77 -8.19
C ASN A 281 1.20 14.59 -9.45
N SER A 282 0.58 14.57 -10.63
CA SER A 282 1.27 14.27 -11.90
C SER A 282 2.48 15.16 -12.19
N ILE A 283 2.50 16.39 -11.65
CA ILE A 283 3.62 17.34 -11.81
C ILE A 283 4.84 16.91 -11.00
N PHE A 284 4.64 16.14 -9.93
CA PHE A 284 5.70 15.68 -9.02
C PHE A 284 6.07 14.22 -9.23
N ILE A 285 5.55 13.57 -10.27
CA ILE A 285 6.06 12.26 -10.68
C ILE A 285 7.53 12.43 -11.10
N PRO A 286 8.45 11.65 -10.53
CA PRO A 286 9.87 11.82 -10.78
C PRO A 286 10.17 11.56 -12.26
N PRO A 287 10.97 12.43 -12.90
CA PRO A 287 11.29 12.28 -14.30
C PRO A 287 12.08 10.99 -14.54
N MET A 288 11.83 10.37 -15.69
CA MET A 288 12.60 9.24 -16.18
C MET A 288 13.89 9.73 -16.84
N ARG A 289 14.95 8.91 -16.81
CA ARG A 289 16.18 9.18 -17.54
C ARG A 289 15.93 9.10 -19.05
N GLU A 290 16.70 9.87 -19.81
CA GLU A 290 16.66 9.83 -21.26
C GLU A 290 16.96 8.42 -21.78
N GLY A 291 16.21 7.98 -22.80
CA GLY A 291 16.34 6.63 -23.36
C GLY A 291 15.82 5.50 -22.46
N SER A 292 15.09 5.81 -21.38
CA SER A 292 14.38 4.78 -20.62
C SER A 292 13.25 4.14 -21.43
N TYR A 293 12.87 2.92 -21.08
CA TYR A 293 11.75 2.21 -21.74
C TYR A 293 10.36 2.79 -21.42
N TYR A 294 10.27 3.72 -20.47
CA TYR A 294 9.02 4.25 -19.95
C TYR A 294 9.08 5.77 -19.96
N ASP A 295 8.07 6.44 -20.50
CA ASP A 295 8.07 7.90 -20.56
C ASP A 295 7.81 8.55 -19.18
N VAL A 296 7.07 7.85 -18.30
CA VAL A 296 6.63 8.39 -17.00
C VAL A 296 6.59 7.28 -15.95
N ALA A 297 6.98 7.59 -14.71
CA ALA A 297 6.84 6.65 -13.60
C ALA A 297 5.37 6.49 -13.21
N GLY A 298 4.99 5.33 -12.68
CA GLY A 298 3.62 5.13 -12.20
C GLY A 298 3.30 6.09 -11.04
N SER A 299 2.09 6.68 -11.02
CA SER A 299 1.60 7.39 -9.84
C SER A 299 1.20 6.35 -8.79
N LYS A 300 2.11 6.11 -7.84
CA LYS A 300 1.94 5.19 -6.70
C LYS A 300 1.43 5.94 -5.48
N MET A 301 0.87 5.19 -4.54
CA MET A 301 0.36 5.70 -3.26
C MET A 301 1.15 4.99 -2.15
N VAL A 302 0.99 5.48 -0.93
CA VAL A 302 1.36 4.74 0.29
C VAL A 302 0.13 4.60 1.17
N ASP A 303 0.15 3.66 2.11
CA ASP A 303 -1.00 3.43 3.00
C ASP A 303 -1.09 4.47 4.12
N TYR A 304 0.06 4.85 4.71
CA TYR A 304 0.11 5.85 5.76
C TYR A 304 1.29 6.82 5.62
N ALA A 305 1.11 7.99 6.21
CA ALA A 305 2.14 8.98 6.39
C ALA A 305 2.11 9.52 7.82
N VAL A 306 3.27 9.85 8.39
CA VAL A 306 3.37 10.68 9.61
C VAL A 306 3.87 12.05 9.19
N ALA A 307 3.08 13.07 9.52
CA ALA A 307 3.34 14.45 9.13
C ALA A 307 3.54 15.36 10.35
N LEU A 308 4.47 16.30 10.21
CA LEU A 308 4.70 17.42 11.12
C LEU A 308 3.68 18.52 10.78
N HIS A 309 2.85 18.93 11.74
CA HIS A 309 1.92 20.04 11.64
C HIS A 309 2.51 21.23 12.40
N PRO A 310 2.99 22.27 11.71
CA PRO A 310 3.36 23.51 12.37
C PRO A 310 2.20 24.07 13.20
N GLU A 311 2.53 24.75 14.31
CA GLU A 311 1.52 25.52 15.03
C GLU A 311 1.19 26.80 14.26
N GLU A 312 -0.06 27.24 14.35
CA GLU A 312 -0.51 28.43 13.63
C GLU A 312 0.34 29.64 14.01
N ASN A 313 0.94 30.30 13.01
CA ASN A 313 1.86 31.43 13.17
C ASN A 313 3.21 31.10 13.83
N ASP A 314 3.58 29.83 14.01
CA ASP A 314 4.96 29.48 14.37
C ASP A 314 5.92 29.80 13.19
N PRO A 315 7.24 29.97 13.44
CA PRO A 315 8.19 30.31 12.38
C PRO A 315 8.17 29.34 11.18
N LEU A 316 7.94 28.05 11.44
CA LEU A 316 7.90 27.02 10.40
C LEU A 316 6.63 27.14 9.54
N ASP A 317 5.48 27.39 10.16
CA ASP A 317 4.20 27.65 9.50
C ASP A 317 4.33 28.83 8.54
N LEU A 318 4.87 29.95 9.03
CA LEU A 318 5.09 31.16 8.23
C LEU A 318 6.06 30.90 7.06
N ALA A 319 7.13 30.14 7.28
CA ALA A 319 8.09 29.79 6.23
C ALA A 319 7.45 28.90 5.14
N ILE A 320 6.66 27.91 5.54
CA ILE A 320 5.92 27.03 4.61
C ILE A 320 4.89 27.82 3.82
N HIS A 321 4.14 28.72 4.47
CA HIS A 321 3.20 29.58 3.78
C HIS A 321 3.90 30.50 2.77
N ARG A 322 5.02 31.14 3.15
CA ARG A 322 5.80 32.03 2.28
C ARG A 322 6.31 31.32 1.03
N ILE A 323 6.85 30.11 1.17
CA ILE A 323 7.40 29.39 0.01
C ILE A 323 6.29 28.92 -0.94
N LEU A 324 5.12 28.55 -0.39
CA LEU A 324 3.98 28.13 -1.20
C LEU A 324 3.22 29.28 -1.85
N GLN A 325 3.25 30.50 -1.27
CA GLN A 325 2.60 31.69 -1.86
C GLN A 325 3.05 31.97 -3.31
N HIS A 326 4.27 31.58 -3.66
CA HIS A 326 4.84 31.75 -5.01
C HIS A 326 4.53 30.56 -5.95
N SER A 327 3.92 29.48 -5.43
CA SER A 327 3.56 28.29 -6.20
C SER A 327 2.21 28.49 -6.91
N PRO A 328 2.08 28.06 -8.19
CA PRO A 328 0.78 27.93 -8.84
C PRO A 328 -0.20 27.09 -8.02
N THR A 329 -1.51 27.33 -8.20
CA THR A 329 -2.58 26.62 -7.48
C THR A 329 -2.47 25.09 -7.58
N SER A 330 -2.05 24.57 -8.75
CA SER A 330 -1.86 23.13 -8.99
C SER A 330 -0.70 22.51 -8.18
N THR A 331 0.17 23.34 -7.62
CA THR A 331 1.37 22.99 -6.84
C THR A 331 1.37 23.61 -5.45
N TYR A 332 0.22 24.12 -4.99
CA TYR A 332 0.06 24.80 -3.70
C TYR A 332 -0.03 23.81 -2.52
N TYR A 333 0.91 22.88 -2.48
CA TYR A 333 1.06 21.85 -1.45
C TYR A 333 2.54 21.71 -1.11
N PHE A 334 2.87 21.58 0.17
CA PHE A 334 4.24 21.31 0.58
C PHE A 334 4.70 19.94 0.05
N ASN A 335 3.85 18.93 0.20
CA ASN A 335 4.12 17.57 -0.23
C ASN A 335 3.92 17.38 -1.74
N HIS A 336 4.45 16.27 -2.25
CA HIS A 336 4.27 15.82 -3.65
C HIS A 336 2.88 15.23 -3.93
N ALA A 337 2.02 15.19 -2.91
CA ALA A 337 0.67 14.63 -2.93
C ALA A 337 -0.34 15.74 -2.60
N ALA A 338 -1.40 15.85 -3.42
CA ALA A 338 -2.46 16.83 -3.22
C ALA A 338 -3.52 16.29 -2.25
N TYR A 339 -3.24 16.38 -0.95
CA TYR A 339 -4.15 15.99 0.12
C TYR A 339 -4.25 17.13 1.14
N ASP A 340 -5.45 17.72 1.24
CA ASP A 340 -5.69 18.96 1.99
C ASP A 340 -5.22 18.90 3.46
N PRO A 341 -5.46 17.80 4.21
CA PRO A 341 -4.99 17.68 5.60
C PRO A 341 -3.46 17.72 5.77
N ILE A 342 -2.69 17.56 4.69
CA ILE A 342 -1.22 17.70 4.69
C ILE A 342 -0.73 18.81 3.75
N ARG A 343 -1.61 19.75 3.37
CA ARG A 343 -1.24 20.84 2.45
C ARG A 343 -0.03 21.63 2.94
N PHE A 344 0.00 21.96 4.23
CA PHE A 344 1.07 22.71 4.90
C PHE A 344 1.87 21.86 5.90
N ALA A 345 1.58 20.55 5.98
CA ALA A 345 2.20 19.66 6.97
C ALA A 345 3.23 18.74 6.30
N PRO A 346 4.54 18.96 6.47
CA PRO A 346 5.58 18.10 5.90
C PRO A 346 5.39 16.63 6.26
N THR A 347 5.29 15.76 5.24
CA THR A 347 5.31 14.31 5.43
C THR A 347 6.75 13.86 5.64
N VAL A 348 7.00 13.10 6.71
CA VAL A 348 8.36 12.71 7.13
C VAL A 348 8.54 11.20 7.13
N VAL A 349 7.61 10.45 7.72
CA VAL A 349 7.63 8.97 7.68
C VAL A 349 6.58 8.51 6.68
N SER A 350 6.98 7.68 5.71
CA SER A 350 6.04 7.02 4.78
C SER A 350 5.97 5.53 5.11
N ILE A 351 4.76 4.97 5.14
CA ILE A 351 4.51 3.58 5.54
C ILE A 351 3.72 2.89 4.44
N GLU A 352 4.27 1.79 3.94
CA GLU A 352 3.62 0.91 2.98
C GLU A 352 3.31 -0.43 3.64
N THR A 353 2.07 -0.90 3.49
CA THR A 353 1.61 -2.17 4.06
C THR A 353 1.31 -3.16 2.94
N LYS A 354 1.60 -4.44 3.15
CA LYS A 354 1.25 -5.49 2.20
C LYS A 354 0.83 -6.77 2.92
N THR A 355 0.10 -7.61 2.21
CA THR A 355 -0.14 -9.00 2.61
C THR A 355 0.51 -9.97 1.61
N GLY A 356 0.85 -11.18 2.09
CA GLY A 356 1.38 -12.25 1.24
C GLY A 356 2.85 -12.13 0.81
N ALA A 357 3.36 -13.24 0.24
CA ALA A 357 4.80 -13.46 -0.01
C ALA A 357 5.44 -12.50 -1.03
N ASN A 358 4.67 -12.00 -2.01
CA ASN A 358 5.17 -11.06 -3.02
C ASN A 358 5.11 -9.58 -2.57
N GLY A 359 4.54 -9.32 -1.39
CA GLY A 359 4.28 -7.97 -0.89
C GLY A 359 5.53 -7.11 -0.79
N LEU A 360 6.66 -7.67 -0.34
CA LEU A 360 7.87 -6.89 -0.09
C LEU A 360 8.43 -6.20 -1.36
N GLN A 361 8.48 -6.90 -2.50
CA GLN A 361 9.03 -6.34 -3.72
C GLN A 361 8.12 -5.26 -4.30
N GLU A 362 6.81 -5.44 -4.19
CA GLU A 362 5.84 -4.42 -4.58
C GLU A 362 5.94 -3.20 -3.67
N ALA A 363 5.95 -3.41 -2.35
CA ALA A 363 6.10 -2.35 -1.37
C ALA A 363 7.35 -1.50 -1.63
N ARG A 364 8.49 -2.14 -1.90
CA ARG A 364 9.73 -1.46 -2.26
C ARG A 364 9.60 -0.59 -3.51
N LEU A 365 8.92 -1.08 -4.54
CA LEU A 365 8.69 -0.30 -5.75
C LEU A 365 7.79 0.91 -5.49
N GLN A 366 6.68 0.72 -4.76
CA GLN A 366 5.73 1.80 -4.46
C GLN A 366 6.39 2.90 -3.61
N LEU A 367 7.03 2.48 -2.51
CA LEU A 367 7.71 3.37 -1.58
C LEU A 367 8.92 4.07 -2.24
N GLY A 368 9.63 3.39 -3.14
CA GLY A 368 10.75 3.98 -3.89
C GLY A 368 10.29 5.12 -4.81
N ILE A 369 9.17 4.94 -5.53
CA ILE A 369 8.61 6.00 -6.37
C ILE A 369 8.07 7.16 -5.51
N TRP A 370 7.39 6.84 -4.41
CA TRP A 370 6.89 7.84 -3.45
C TRP A 370 8.02 8.73 -2.90
N ILE A 371 9.12 8.13 -2.44
CA ILE A 371 10.28 8.87 -1.93
C ILE A 371 11.00 9.66 -3.02
N ALA A 372 11.14 9.12 -4.23
CA ALA A 372 11.67 9.89 -5.35
C ALA A 372 10.81 11.13 -5.66
N SER A 373 9.48 11.00 -5.57
CA SER A 373 8.54 12.10 -5.80
C SER A 373 8.61 13.14 -4.68
N TRP A 374 8.72 12.69 -3.43
CA TRP A 374 8.96 13.53 -2.26
C TRP A 374 10.27 14.31 -2.39
N SER A 375 11.36 13.63 -2.73
CA SER A 375 12.66 14.26 -2.94
C SER A 375 12.58 15.29 -4.06
N PHE A 376 11.97 14.93 -5.19
CA PHE A 376 11.80 15.83 -6.32
C PHE A 376 11.02 17.10 -5.94
N ARG A 377 9.96 16.98 -5.15
CA ARG A 377 9.20 18.14 -4.65
C ARG A 377 10.03 19.00 -3.69
N LEU A 378 10.71 18.41 -2.71
CA LEU A 378 11.52 19.19 -1.77
C LEU A 378 12.65 19.92 -2.45
N HIS A 379 13.33 19.30 -3.42
CA HIS A 379 14.35 19.99 -4.22
C HIS A 379 13.77 21.20 -4.98
N GLN A 380 12.54 21.11 -5.51
CA GLN A 380 11.89 22.28 -6.14
C GLN A 380 11.59 23.40 -5.14
N LEU A 381 11.13 23.04 -3.94
CA LEU A 381 10.87 24.01 -2.88
C LEU A 381 12.15 24.70 -2.40
N LEU A 382 13.23 23.94 -2.22
CA LEU A 382 14.50 24.44 -1.69
C LEU A 382 15.40 25.10 -2.76
N ASP A 383 15.04 25.05 -4.04
CA ASP A 383 15.82 25.69 -5.10
C ASP A 383 15.73 27.22 -4.99
N ARG A 384 16.72 27.81 -4.30
CA ARG A 384 16.85 29.25 -4.07
C ARG A 384 16.91 30.09 -5.36
N ARG A 385 17.09 29.46 -6.54
CA ARG A 385 17.02 30.13 -7.84
C ARG A 385 15.63 30.66 -8.18
N GLN A 386 14.57 30.13 -7.58
CA GLN A 386 13.20 30.67 -7.77
C GLN A 386 12.92 31.96 -6.97
N ILE A 387 13.75 32.30 -5.98
CA ILE A 387 13.54 33.48 -5.10
C ILE A 387 14.44 34.65 -5.49
N ARG A 388 15.50 34.43 -6.28
CA ARG A 388 16.36 35.52 -6.75
C ARG A 388 15.64 36.31 -7.85
N ASP A 389 15.27 37.55 -7.53
CA ASP A 389 14.95 38.62 -8.48
C ASP A 389 15.84 38.56 -9.73
N ASP A 390 15.24 38.83 -10.89
CA ASP A 390 15.82 38.88 -12.24
C ASP A 390 17.00 39.87 -12.42
N ASN A 391 17.56 40.44 -11.35
CA ASN A 391 18.50 41.55 -11.36
C ASN A 391 19.89 41.28 -10.78
N LEU A 392 20.36 40.02 -10.74
CA LEU A 392 21.78 39.79 -10.48
C LEU A 392 22.38 38.66 -11.33
N ASN A 393 23.05 39.08 -12.40
CA ASN A 393 24.03 38.29 -13.15
C ASN A 393 25.16 37.84 -12.21
N SER A 394 24.95 36.72 -11.53
CA SER A 394 25.95 36.00 -10.76
C SER A 394 26.15 34.64 -11.42
N VAL A 395 26.91 34.66 -12.50
CA VAL A 395 27.60 33.49 -13.05
C VAL A 395 28.51 32.91 -11.97
N THR A 396 28.61 31.59 -11.92
CA THR A 396 29.31 30.72 -10.95
C THR A 396 28.61 30.51 -9.61
N ASP A 397 27.84 29.44 -9.50
CA ASP A 397 27.68 28.75 -8.22
C ASP A 397 27.76 27.24 -8.48
N ASP A 398 28.99 26.69 -8.39
CA ASP A 398 29.30 25.26 -8.29
C ASP A 398 28.78 24.66 -6.96
N ARG A 399 27.62 25.12 -6.48
CA ARG A 399 27.00 24.58 -5.28
C ARG A 399 26.36 23.24 -5.65
N ASN A 400 26.97 22.17 -5.14
CA ASN A 400 26.34 20.85 -5.12
C ASN A 400 24.89 20.98 -4.66
N PRO A 401 23.93 20.31 -5.33
CA PRO A 401 22.53 20.36 -4.93
C PRO A 401 22.40 20.01 -3.45
N GLN A 402 21.63 20.80 -2.72
CA GLN A 402 21.45 20.63 -1.28
C GLN A 402 20.95 19.22 -0.99
N THR A 403 21.75 18.43 -0.26
CA THR A 403 21.36 17.09 0.14
C THR A 403 20.25 17.19 1.18
N LEU A 404 19.13 16.50 0.93
CA LEU A 404 18.02 16.45 1.88
C LEU A 404 18.41 15.63 3.12
N ILE A 405 17.84 15.98 4.27
CA ILE A 405 17.96 15.14 5.47
C ILE A 405 17.43 13.72 5.17
N PRO A 406 18.10 12.66 5.65
CA PRO A 406 17.58 11.31 5.49
C PRO A 406 16.25 11.16 6.21
N VAL A 407 15.31 10.45 5.60
CA VAL A 407 14.00 10.20 6.20
C VAL A 407 13.72 8.72 6.39
N PRO A 408 13.12 8.32 7.52
CA PRO A 408 12.71 6.96 7.77
C PRO A 408 11.53 6.56 6.88
N VAL A 409 11.53 5.32 6.43
CA VAL A 409 10.41 4.70 5.71
C VAL A 409 10.13 3.33 6.30
N ILE A 410 8.86 2.95 6.37
CA ILE A 410 8.43 1.71 7.02
C ILE A 410 7.74 0.81 6.00
N ILE A 411 8.11 -0.46 6.02
CA ILE A 411 7.40 -1.52 5.31
C ILE A 411 6.81 -2.45 6.35
N VAL A 412 5.51 -2.71 6.22
CA VAL A 412 4.80 -3.68 7.05
C VAL A 412 4.30 -4.80 6.16
N VAL A 413 4.67 -6.04 6.49
CA VAL A 413 4.10 -7.21 5.83
C VAL A 413 3.38 -8.04 6.88
N GLU A 414 2.06 -7.95 6.89
CA GLU A 414 1.20 -8.58 7.91
C GLU A 414 1.69 -8.25 9.34
N HIS A 415 2.30 -9.22 10.01
CA HIS A 415 2.81 -9.03 11.36
C HIS A 415 4.10 -8.23 11.44
N ASP A 416 4.95 -8.28 10.41
CA ASP A 416 6.36 -7.92 10.54
C ASP A 416 6.59 -6.47 10.12
N TRP A 417 7.19 -5.69 11.01
CA TRP A 417 7.47 -4.26 10.80
C TRP A 417 8.95 -4.03 10.58
N LYS A 418 9.28 -3.26 9.54
CA LYS A 418 10.66 -2.98 9.14
C LYS A 418 10.84 -1.50 8.85
N VAL A 419 11.91 -0.91 9.36
CA VAL A 419 12.31 0.47 9.02
C VAL A 419 13.55 0.46 8.12
N LEU A 420 13.57 1.40 7.19
CA LEU A 420 14.69 1.73 6.30
C LEU A 420 14.90 3.25 6.30
N PHE A 421 16.04 3.72 5.80
CA PHE A 421 16.37 5.14 5.72
C PHE A 421 16.62 5.57 4.28
N ALA A 422 15.78 6.45 3.76
CA ALA A 422 15.99 7.08 2.46
C ALA A 422 17.01 8.21 2.58
N CYS A 423 18.18 8.00 1.98
CA CYS A 423 19.32 8.91 2.02
C CYS A 423 19.54 9.54 0.64
N ASP A 424 19.51 10.87 0.57
CA ASP A 424 19.86 11.60 -0.64
C ASP A 424 21.38 11.62 -0.82
N ARG A 425 21.88 11.04 -1.92
CA ARG A 425 23.31 11.03 -2.29
C ARG A 425 23.63 12.08 -3.36
N GLY A 426 22.76 13.06 -3.56
CA GLY A 426 22.84 14.06 -4.61
C GLY A 426 22.34 13.52 -5.95
N ASN A 427 23.09 12.61 -6.56
CA ASN A 427 22.77 12.07 -7.90
C ASN A 427 21.84 10.84 -7.89
N ARG A 428 21.60 10.24 -6.72
CA ARG A 428 20.71 9.09 -6.50
C ARG A 428 20.14 9.13 -5.09
N ILE A 429 19.15 8.29 -4.84
CA ILE A 429 18.60 8.04 -3.50
C ILE A 429 18.91 6.60 -3.13
N GLU A 430 19.52 6.39 -1.97
CA GLU A 430 19.73 5.05 -1.40
C GLU A 430 18.73 4.85 -0.26
N ILE A 431 17.89 3.82 -0.34
CA ILE A 431 17.03 3.38 0.76
C ILE A 431 17.75 2.24 1.46
N ILE A 432 18.36 2.56 2.59
CA ILE A 432 19.30 1.70 3.32
C ILE A 432 18.54 0.95 4.41
N GLY A 433 18.66 -0.38 4.47
CA GLY A 433 17.91 -1.19 5.41
C GLY A 433 18.04 -2.70 5.19
N ASP A 434 17.21 -3.54 5.80
CA ASP A 434 16.13 -3.21 6.74
C ASP A 434 16.49 -3.51 8.20
N ILE A 435 15.87 -2.79 9.14
CA ILE A 435 15.88 -3.13 10.58
C ILE A 435 14.50 -3.65 10.94
N ALA A 436 14.42 -4.86 11.49
CA ALA A 436 13.18 -5.36 12.07
C ALA A 436 12.86 -4.59 13.36
N ILE A 437 11.68 -3.96 13.42
CA ILE A 437 11.26 -3.10 14.54
C ILE A 437 10.08 -3.68 15.32
N GLY A 438 10.05 -5.01 15.42
CA GLY A 438 9.02 -5.76 16.13
C GLY A 438 7.97 -6.38 15.21
N ASP A 439 6.99 -7.00 15.85
CA ASP A 439 5.89 -7.68 15.17
C ASP A 439 4.58 -7.56 15.97
N THR A 440 3.45 -7.81 15.32
CA THR A 440 2.12 -7.78 15.95
C THR A 440 1.66 -9.15 16.47
N LYS A 441 2.49 -10.20 16.36
CA LYS A 441 2.18 -11.55 16.84
C LYS A 441 2.60 -11.75 18.30
N SER A 442 3.54 -10.95 18.79
CA SER A 442 4.09 -10.98 20.15
C SER A 442 3.85 -9.65 20.89
N ILE A 443 3.70 -9.73 22.23
CA ILE A 443 3.43 -8.51 23.03
C ILE A 443 4.68 -7.65 23.18
N ASP A 444 5.85 -8.26 23.30
CA ASP A 444 7.14 -7.56 23.27
C ASP A 444 7.42 -6.94 21.91
N GLY A 445 7.09 -7.62 20.81
CA GLY A 445 7.15 -7.05 19.46
C GLY A 445 6.31 -5.79 19.32
N LEU A 446 5.08 -5.81 19.85
CA LEU A 446 4.19 -4.64 19.86
C LEU A 446 4.78 -3.46 20.66
N PHE A 447 5.34 -3.71 21.85
CA PHE A 447 6.00 -2.66 22.62
C PHE A 447 7.22 -2.08 21.89
N ILE A 448 8.00 -2.91 21.18
CA ILE A 448 9.12 -2.43 20.34
C ILE A 448 8.59 -1.50 19.23
N ILE A 449 7.52 -1.90 18.52
CA ILE A 449 6.91 -1.05 17.47
C ILE A 449 6.50 0.30 18.08
N VAL A 450 5.79 0.28 19.21
CA VAL A 450 5.35 1.50 19.90
C VAL A 450 6.53 2.39 20.28
N ALA A 451 7.58 1.82 20.89
CA ALA A 451 8.75 2.56 21.32
C ALA A 451 9.51 3.19 20.14
N VAL A 452 9.69 2.43 19.05
CA VAL A 452 10.33 2.93 17.82
C VAL A 452 9.51 4.05 17.19
N LEU A 453 8.19 3.89 17.05
CA LEU A 453 7.31 4.93 16.49
C LEU A 453 7.35 6.23 17.33
N ARG A 454 7.41 6.11 18.66
CA ARG A 454 7.59 7.26 19.56
C ARG A 454 8.96 7.91 19.43
N ARG A 455 10.01 7.11 19.22
CA ARG A 455 11.35 7.64 18.97
C ARG A 455 11.42 8.38 17.64
N LEU A 456 10.78 7.85 16.58
CA LEU A 456 10.59 8.54 15.30
C LEU A 456 9.83 9.86 15.50
N ALA A 457 8.72 9.85 16.25
CA ALA A 457 7.94 11.04 16.56
C ALA A 457 8.80 12.14 17.23
N SER A 458 9.59 11.77 18.23
CA SER A 458 10.52 12.69 18.90
C SER A 458 11.57 13.25 17.94
N TRP A 459 12.14 12.44 17.04
CA TRP A 459 13.10 12.90 16.02
C TRP A 459 12.45 13.86 15.02
N ILE A 460 11.20 13.60 14.61
CA ILE A 460 10.46 14.51 13.71
C ILE A 460 10.29 15.89 14.35
N GLN A 461 9.91 15.92 15.63
CA GLN A 461 9.64 17.17 16.36
C GLN A 461 10.91 17.93 16.76
N SER A 462 12.08 17.28 16.72
CA SER A 462 13.37 17.87 17.07
C SER A 462 14.26 18.02 15.84
N ASP A 463 15.06 17.00 15.52
CA ASP A 463 16.09 17.03 14.48
C ASP A 463 15.52 17.41 13.09
N PHE A 464 14.40 16.81 12.67
CA PHE A 464 13.81 17.12 11.36
C PHE A 464 13.20 18.52 11.32
N CYS A 465 12.49 18.93 12.38
CA CYS A 465 11.89 20.25 12.48
C CYS A 465 12.95 21.35 12.42
N SER A 466 14.03 21.20 13.20
CA SER A 466 15.17 22.13 13.21
C SER A 466 15.84 22.21 11.83
N TRP A 467 16.11 21.06 11.20
CA TRP A 467 16.64 21.05 9.84
C TRP A 467 15.73 21.78 8.87
N LEU A 468 14.42 21.56 8.95
CA LEU A 468 13.47 22.18 8.03
C LEU A 468 13.42 23.71 8.21
N GLU A 469 13.42 24.18 9.46
CA GLU A 469 13.49 25.61 9.79
C GLU A 469 14.78 26.26 9.25
N ASP A 470 15.92 25.55 9.27
CA ASP A 470 17.20 26.06 8.78
C ASP A 470 17.28 26.13 7.24
N VAL A 471 16.61 25.21 6.54
CA VAL A 471 16.72 25.12 5.07
C VAL A 471 15.64 25.91 4.34
N LEU A 472 14.49 26.15 4.97
CA LEU A 472 13.44 26.98 4.38
C LEU A 472 13.87 28.46 4.35
N PRO A 473 13.52 29.19 3.27
CA PRO A 473 13.99 30.55 3.00
C PRO A 473 13.27 31.70 3.75
#